data_AF-A0A524F788-F1
#
_entry.id   AF-A0A524F788-F1
#
_cell.length_a   1.000
_cell.length_b   1.000
_cell.length_c   1.000
_cell.angle_alpha   90.00
_cell.angle_beta   90.00
_cell.angle_gamma   90.00
#
_symmetry.space_group_name_H-M   'P 1'
#
loop_
_entity.id
_entity.type
_entity.pdbx_description
1 polymer ?
#
loop_
_entity_poly.entity_id
_entity_poly.type
_entity_poly.pdbx_seq_one_letter_code
_entity_poly.pdbx_strand_id
1 'polypeptide(L)'
;MVDEALKAKLAEKVDEGSLTPADIPDYMALFVQICNENEEVQEEVEGWDRTFQFSIEGSANLWMKIAGGKFSTASGDIPEPDVTLEFDSDTAVGIFSGEIDATQAYMNNELKVIGALPDAVKFRTLTELVRDELEE
;
A
#
# COMPACT_ATOMS: atom_id res chain seq x y z
N MET A 1 -15.79 -8.21 2.71
CA MET A 1 -16.62 -6.99 2.79
C MET A 1 -15.72 -5.83 3.18
N VAL A 2 -15.73 -4.79 2.35
CA VAL A 2 -15.01 -3.54 2.58
C VAL A 2 -15.72 -2.72 3.65
N ASP A 3 -14.97 -2.11 4.57
CA ASP A 3 -15.49 -1.19 5.57
C ASP A 3 -15.79 0.17 4.94
N GLU A 4 -17.06 0.36 4.54
CA GLU A 4 -17.55 1.57 3.87
C GLU A 4 -17.33 2.85 4.70
N ALA A 5 -17.38 2.76 6.04
CA ALA A 5 -17.16 3.92 6.90
C ALA A 5 -15.69 4.32 6.92
N LEU A 6 -14.79 3.33 6.94
CA LEU A 6 -13.36 3.56 6.83
C LEU A 6 -12.98 4.08 5.43
N LYS A 7 -13.58 3.53 4.37
CA LYS A 7 -13.44 4.02 2.99
C LYS A 7 -13.81 5.49 2.89
N ALA A 8 -15.00 5.87 3.33
CA ALA A 8 -15.44 7.27 3.27
C ALA A 8 -14.51 8.21 4.05
N LYS A 9 -14.10 7.81 5.26
CA LYS A 9 -13.18 8.60 6.11
C LYS A 9 -11.82 8.81 5.43
N LEU A 10 -11.25 7.76 4.83
CA LEU A 10 -9.93 7.84 4.19
C LEU A 10 -10.00 8.59 2.87
N ALA A 11 -11.03 8.36 2.05
CA ALA A 11 -11.26 9.10 0.81
C ALA A 11 -11.38 10.62 1.09
N GLU A 12 -12.14 11.01 2.11
CA GLU A 12 -12.24 12.42 2.55
C GLU A 12 -10.87 13.00 2.95
N LYS A 13 -10.09 12.25 3.73
CA LYS A 13 -8.73 12.68 4.13
C LYS A 13 -7.77 12.81 2.95
N VAL A 14 -7.89 11.93 1.96
CA VAL A 14 -7.10 11.99 0.73
C VAL A 14 -7.48 13.24 -0.07
N ASP A 15 -8.78 13.51 -0.25
CA ASP A 15 -9.27 14.71 -0.95
C ASP A 15 -8.85 16.02 -0.26
N GLU A 16 -8.91 16.06 1.07
CA GLU A 16 -8.48 17.22 1.86
C GLU A 16 -6.97 17.35 2.02
N GLY A 17 -6.18 16.36 1.58
CA GLY A 17 -4.73 16.32 1.83
C GLY A 17 -4.36 16.28 3.32
N SER A 18 -5.24 15.72 4.16
CA SER A 18 -5.12 15.70 5.62
C SER A 18 -4.71 14.34 6.19
N LEU A 19 -4.34 13.40 5.32
CA LEU A 19 -3.87 12.07 5.71
C LEU A 19 -2.58 12.18 6.50
N THR A 20 -2.42 11.35 7.54
CA THR A 20 -1.26 11.40 8.44
C THR A 20 -0.65 10.02 8.64
N PRO A 21 0.57 9.91 9.21
CA PRO A 21 1.18 8.61 9.49
C PRO A 21 0.34 7.71 10.42
N ALA A 22 -0.51 8.33 11.25
CA ALA A 22 -1.43 7.60 12.13
C ALA A 22 -2.58 6.92 11.36
N ASP A 23 -2.87 7.37 10.14
CA ASP A 23 -3.91 6.82 9.26
C ASP A 23 -3.38 5.68 8.37
N ILE A 24 -2.05 5.50 8.27
CA ILE A 24 -1.45 4.45 7.43
C ILE A 24 -1.95 3.04 7.80
N PRO A 25 -2.03 2.64 9.09
CA PRO A 25 -2.52 1.30 9.43
C PRO A 25 -3.98 1.08 9.01
N ASP A 26 -4.81 2.10 9.20
CA ASP A 26 -6.21 2.15 8.78
C ASP A 26 -6.31 2.03 7.24
N TYR A 27 -5.49 2.81 6.52
CA TYR A 27 -5.40 2.78 5.06
C TYR A 27 -4.97 1.42 4.55
N MET A 28 -3.93 0.82 5.12
CA MET A 28 -3.49 -0.52 4.75
C MET A 28 -4.54 -1.59 5.03
N ALA A 29 -5.29 -1.47 6.13
CA ALA A 29 -6.38 -2.39 6.43
C ALA A 29 -7.47 -2.30 5.36
N LEU A 30 -7.86 -1.07 4.97
CA LEU A 30 -8.83 -0.86 3.90
C LEU A 30 -8.31 -1.36 2.56
N PHE A 31 -7.06 -1.05 2.22
CA PHE A 31 -6.39 -1.51 0.99
C PHE A 31 -6.49 -3.03 0.85
N VAL A 32 -6.14 -3.77 1.91
CA VAL A 32 -6.24 -5.22 1.92
C VAL A 32 -7.68 -5.71 1.76
N GLN A 33 -8.66 -5.01 2.34
CA GLN A 33 -10.07 -5.38 2.16
C GLN A 33 -10.51 -5.20 0.70
N ILE A 34 -10.17 -4.07 0.09
CA ILE A 34 -10.49 -3.79 -1.31
C ILE A 34 -9.81 -4.82 -2.21
N CYS A 35 -8.51 -5.06 -2.04
CA CYS A 35 -7.79 -6.08 -2.82
C CYS A 35 -8.40 -7.48 -2.74
N ASN A 36 -8.94 -7.87 -1.58
CA ASN A 36 -9.56 -9.18 -1.41
C ASN A 36 -10.97 -9.27 -2.02
N GLU A 37 -11.65 -8.13 -2.25
CA GLU A 37 -13.02 -8.10 -2.79
C GLU A 37 -13.06 -7.69 -4.27
N ASN A 38 -12.03 -7.00 -4.77
CA ASN A 38 -11.93 -6.55 -6.15
C ASN A 38 -11.46 -7.70 -7.06
N GLU A 39 -12.30 -8.06 -8.03
CA GLU A 39 -12.04 -9.18 -8.96
C GLU A 39 -10.81 -8.92 -9.85
N GLU A 40 -10.60 -7.69 -10.32
CA GLU A 40 -9.45 -7.35 -11.18
C GLU A 40 -8.12 -7.49 -10.42
N VAL A 41 -8.07 -7.08 -9.15
CA VAL A 41 -6.90 -7.31 -8.29
C VAL A 41 -6.64 -8.80 -8.11
N GLN A 42 -7.69 -9.61 -7.91
CA GLN A 42 -7.54 -11.06 -7.75
C GLN A 42 -6.98 -11.74 -9.01
N GLU A 43 -7.42 -11.32 -10.19
CA GLU A 43 -6.86 -11.78 -11.47
C GLU A 43 -5.38 -11.41 -11.60
N GLU A 44 -5.03 -10.17 -11.25
CA GLU A 44 -3.64 -9.72 -11.30
C GLU A 44 -2.73 -10.51 -10.35
N VAL A 45 -3.19 -10.86 -9.14
CA VAL A 45 -2.37 -11.61 -8.17
C VAL A 45 -2.47 -13.14 -8.27
N GLU A 46 -3.15 -13.67 -9.29
CA GLU A 46 -3.28 -15.11 -9.46
C GLU A 46 -1.89 -15.79 -9.59
N GLY A 47 -1.61 -16.75 -8.72
CA GLY A 47 -0.32 -17.45 -8.68
C GLY A 47 0.87 -16.57 -8.27
N TRP A 48 0.64 -15.37 -7.76
CA TRP A 48 1.67 -14.43 -7.32
C TRP A 48 1.65 -14.26 -5.80
N ASP A 49 2.50 -15.01 -5.12
CA ASP A 49 2.70 -14.91 -3.68
C ASP A 49 3.92 -14.04 -3.38
N ARG A 50 3.71 -12.94 -2.65
CA ARG A 50 4.78 -12.00 -2.28
C ARG A 50 4.57 -11.38 -0.92
N THR A 51 5.68 -11.00 -0.30
CA THR A 51 5.73 -10.28 0.96
C THR A 51 6.39 -8.92 0.77
N PHE A 52 5.70 -7.88 1.24
CA PHE A 52 6.13 -6.49 1.18
C PHE A 52 6.36 -5.99 2.59
N GLN A 53 7.57 -5.50 2.88
CA GLN A 53 7.89 -4.77 4.10
C GLN A 53 7.87 -3.28 3.80
N PHE A 54 7.15 -2.52 4.61
CA PHE A 54 7.13 -1.06 4.60
C PHE A 54 7.88 -0.59 5.84
N SER A 55 9.07 -0.01 5.61
CA SER A 55 9.92 0.56 6.65
C SER A 55 9.74 2.07 6.62
N ILE A 56 8.95 2.57 7.56
CA ILE A 56 8.55 3.98 7.59
C ILE A 56 9.43 4.71 8.61
N GLU A 57 10.31 5.58 8.16
CA GLU A 57 11.16 6.34 9.08
C GLU A 57 10.31 7.26 9.97
N GLY A 58 10.49 7.11 11.29
CA GLY A 58 9.73 7.87 12.29
C GLY A 58 8.37 7.27 12.67
N SER A 59 7.99 6.12 12.12
CA SER A 59 6.74 5.42 12.45
C SER A 59 6.98 3.92 12.69
N ALA A 60 5.92 3.20 13.06
CA ALA A 60 5.97 1.75 13.15
C ALA A 60 6.04 1.13 11.75
N ASN A 61 6.90 0.14 11.59
CA ASN A 61 6.96 -0.67 10.39
C ASN A 61 5.63 -1.40 10.16
N LEU A 62 5.33 -1.68 8.90
CA LEU A 62 4.14 -2.42 8.48
C LEU A 62 4.56 -3.45 7.44
N TRP A 63 3.83 -4.54 7.35
CA TRP A 63 4.04 -5.52 6.30
C TRP A 63 2.73 -5.91 5.65
N MET A 64 2.83 -6.28 4.38
CA MET A 64 1.75 -6.88 3.62
C MET A 64 2.21 -8.23 3.07
N LYS A 65 1.30 -9.20 3.06
CA LYS A 65 1.52 -10.52 2.49
C LYS A 65 0.38 -10.85 1.54
N ILE A 66 0.75 -11.30 0.35
CA ILE A 66 -0.13 -11.88 -0.64
C ILE A 66 0.18 -13.37 -0.69
N ALA A 67 -0.82 -14.20 -0.42
CA ALA A 67 -0.69 -15.65 -0.48
C ALA A 67 -1.98 -16.30 -0.95
N GLY A 68 -1.93 -16.99 -2.09
CA GLY A 68 -3.07 -17.67 -2.71
C GLY A 68 -4.21 -16.71 -3.04
N GLY A 69 -3.88 -15.53 -3.59
CA GLY A 69 -4.83 -14.45 -3.88
C GLY A 69 -5.27 -13.65 -2.65
N LYS A 70 -4.94 -14.10 -1.43
CA LYS A 70 -5.35 -13.42 -0.21
C LYS A 70 -4.33 -12.40 0.25
N PHE A 71 -4.77 -11.17 0.44
CA PHE A 71 -3.99 -10.09 1.02
C PHE A 71 -4.14 -10.08 2.54
N SER A 72 -3.07 -9.78 3.26
CA SER A 72 -3.03 -9.62 4.72
C SER A 72 -2.02 -8.55 5.09
N THR A 73 -2.33 -7.75 6.11
CA THR A 73 -1.43 -6.71 6.61
C THR A 73 -1.34 -6.76 8.14
N ALA A 74 -0.19 -6.40 8.70
CA ALA A 74 -0.07 -6.09 10.11
C ALA A 74 1.10 -5.14 10.39
N SER A 75 1.12 -4.57 11.60
CA SER A 75 2.25 -3.79 12.10
C SER A 75 3.41 -4.67 12.54
N GLY A 76 4.61 -4.12 12.43
CA GLY A 76 5.88 -4.74 12.74
C GLY A 76 6.64 -5.17 11.49
N ASP A 77 7.51 -6.15 11.69
CA ASP A 77 8.41 -6.67 10.66
C ASP A 77 8.00 -8.08 10.26
N ILE A 78 8.01 -8.35 8.96
CA ILE A 78 7.83 -9.71 8.43
C ILE A 78 9.20 -10.36 8.23
N PRO A 79 9.39 -11.64 8.60
CA PRO A 79 10.62 -12.34 8.28
C PRO A 79 10.74 -12.56 6.77
N GLU A 80 11.95 -12.31 6.25
CA GLU A 80 12.34 -12.58 4.85
C GLU A 80 11.40 -11.93 3.80
N PRO A 81 11.27 -10.59 3.80
CA PRO A 81 10.44 -9.90 2.80
C PRO A 81 11.03 -10.05 1.39
N ASP A 82 10.17 -10.34 0.41
CA ASP A 82 10.53 -10.36 -1.01
C ASP A 82 10.87 -8.95 -1.52
N VAL A 83 10.10 -7.96 -1.06
CA VAL A 83 10.28 -6.55 -1.38
C VAL A 83 10.23 -5.73 -0.09
N THR A 84 11.21 -4.86 0.11
CA THR A 84 11.23 -3.87 1.19
C THR A 84 11.21 -2.47 0.59
N LEU A 85 10.27 -1.66 1.05
CA LEU A 85 10.10 -0.26 0.68
C LEU A 85 10.47 0.58 1.90
N GLU A 86 11.55 1.35 1.78
CA GLU A 86 12.01 2.27 2.83
C GLU A 86 11.71 3.71 2.39
N PHE A 87 11.02 4.47 3.23
CA PHE A 87 10.63 5.85 2.96
C PHE A 87 10.32 6.56 4.28
N ASP A 88 10.35 7.88 4.30
CA ASP A 88 9.93 8.63 5.49
C ASP A 88 8.41 8.70 5.62
N SER A 89 7.95 9.10 6.80
CA SER A 89 6.51 9.20 7.10
C SER A 89 5.76 10.19 6.23
N ASP A 90 6.41 11.22 5.69
CA ASP A 90 5.79 12.27 4.87
C ASP A 90 5.59 11.77 3.43
N THR A 91 6.65 11.19 2.87
CA THR A 91 6.70 10.47 1.60
C THR A 91 5.70 9.32 1.59
N ALA A 92 5.58 8.57 2.70
CA ALA A 92 4.58 7.52 2.89
C ALA A 92 3.17 8.06 2.61
N VAL A 93 2.81 9.10 3.36
CA VAL A 93 1.49 9.72 3.33
C VAL A 93 1.21 10.25 1.94
N GLY A 94 2.17 10.95 1.33
CA GLY A 94 2.02 11.49 -0.02
C GLY A 94 1.85 10.40 -1.08
N ILE A 95 2.57 9.28 -0.98
CA ILE A 95 2.41 8.15 -1.92
C ILE A 95 1.05 7.48 -1.73
N PHE A 96 0.64 7.21 -0.49
CA PHE A 96 -0.64 6.56 -0.21
C PHE A 96 -1.85 7.45 -0.51
N SER A 97 -1.73 8.77 -0.34
CA SER A 97 -2.74 9.74 -0.77
C SER A 97 -2.72 9.97 -2.29
N GLY A 98 -1.66 9.56 -2.98
CA GLY A 98 -1.48 9.83 -4.40
C GLY A 98 -1.09 11.28 -4.71
N GLU A 99 -0.72 12.07 -3.69
CA GLU A 99 -0.14 13.41 -3.84
C GLU A 99 1.30 13.35 -4.38
N ILE A 100 2.04 12.29 -4.01
CA ILE A 100 3.39 12.00 -4.47
C ILE A 100 3.36 10.76 -5.36
N ASP A 101 3.92 10.87 -6.56
CA ASP A 101 4.12 9.70 -7.43
C ASP A 101 5.27 8.83 -6.90
N ALA A 102 4.99 7.55 -6.63
CA ALA A 102 5.97 6.61 -6.10
C ALA A 102 7.21 6.44 -7.00
N THR A 103 7.07 6.60 -8.32
CA THR A 103 8.21 6.51 -9.25
C THR A 103 9.11 7.73 -9.12
N GLN A 104 8.53 8.91 -8.98
CA GLN A 104 9.30 10.14 -8.73
C GLN A 104 10.02 10.06 -7.38
N ALA A 105 9.34 9.64 -6.32
CA ALA A 105 9.97 9.44 -5.00
C ALA A 105 11.13 8.45 -5.09
N TYR A 106 10.97 7.36 -5.86
CA TYR A 106 12.05 6.39 -6.10
C TYR A 106 13.23 7.01 -6.86
N MET A 107 12.96 7.77 -7.92
CA MET A 107 14.00 8.48 -8.68
C MET A 107 14.73 9.55 -7.85
N ASN A 108 14.04 10.18 -6.90
CA ASN A 108 14.59 11.18 -6.01
C ASN A 108 15.36 10.61 -4.81
N ASN A 109 15.37 9.29 -4.62
CA ASN A 109 15.91 8.59 -3.44
C ASN A 109 15.12 8.84 -2.14
N GLU A 110 13.87 9.30 -2.25
CA GLU A 110 12.92 9.44 -1.13
C GLU A 110 12.24 8.10 -0.80
N LEU A 111 12.01 7.29 -1.84
CA LEU A 111 11.59 5.90 -1.74
C LEU A 111 12.73 4.98 -2.16
N LYS A 112 13.11 4.04 -1.31
CA LYS A 112 14.08 3.00 -1.64
C LYS A 112 13.40 1.65 -1.71
N VAL A 113 13.50 1.02 -2.88
CA VAL A 113 12.96 -0.31 -3.13
C VAL A 113 14.10 -1.33 -3.10
N ILE A 114 14.03 -2.29 -2.20
CA ILE A 114 14.95 -3.43 -2.08
C ILE A 114 14.16 -4.69 -2.44
N GLY A 115 14.50 -5.35 -3.55
CA GLY A 115 13.81 -6.55 -4.00
C GLY A 115 13.74 -6.60 -5.53
N ALA A 116 12.81 -7.41 -6.05
CA ALA A 116 12.60 -7.50 -7.48
C ALA A 116 11.75 -6.31 -7.99
N LEU A 117 12.33 -5.48 -8.85
CA LEU A 117 11.62 -4.35 -9.48
C LEU A 117 10.29 -4.73 -10.16
N PRO A 118 10.16 -5.89 -10.85
CA PRO A 118 8.87 -6.29 -11.41
C PRO A 118 7.76 -6.43 -10.37
N ASP A 119 8.10 -6.90 -9.16
CA ASP A 119 7.14 -7.04 -8.06
C ASP A 119 6.70 -5.66 -7.53
N ALA A 120 7.62 -4.69 -7.48
CA ALA A 120 7.31 -3.31 -7.12
C ALA A 120 6.42 -2.62 -8.18
N VAL A 121 6.69 -2.84 -9.47
CA VAL A 121 5.84 -2.33 -10.56
C VAL A 121 4.45 -2.95 -10.49
N LYS A 122 4.33 -4.25 -10.20
CA LYS A 122 3.04 -4.90 -10.02
C LYS A 122 2.28 -4.36 -8.82
N PHE A 123 2.95 -4.16 -7.69
CA PHE A 123 2.35 -3.51 -6.51
C PHE A 123 1.81 -2.11 -6.80
N ARG A 124 2.51 -1.33 -7.63
CA ARG A 124 2.02 -0.03 -8.10
C ARG A 124 0.68 -0.18 -8.84
N THR A 125 0.60 -1.10 -9.81
CA THR A 125 -0.65 -1.35 -10.55
C THR A 125 -1.81 -1.71 -9.62
N LEU A 126 -1.56 -2.54 -8.60
CA LEU A 126 -2.59 -2.86 -7.58
C LEU A 126 -3.01 -1.62 -6.79
N THR A 127 -2.07 -0.73 -6.49
CA THR A 127 -2.36 0.53 -5.78
C THR A 127 -3.21 1.47 -6.61
N GLU A 128 -2.98 1.52 -7.93
CA GLU A 128 -3.80 2.28 -8.87
C GLU A 128 -5.24 1.71 -8.90
N LEU A 129 -5.42 0.39 -9.04
CA LEU A 129 -6.75 -0.25 -9.00
C LEU A 129 -7.52 0.00 -7.70
N VAL A 130 -6.85 -0.12 -6.56
CA VAL A 130 -7.47 0.15 -5.25
C VAL A 130 -7.88 1.62 -5.14
N ARG A 131 -7.11 2.53 -5.72
CA ARG A 131 -7.43 3.96 -5.70
C ARG A 131 -8.64 4.28 -6.56
N ASP A 132 -8.75 3.73 -7.77
CA ASP A 132 -9.95 3.88 -8.60
C ASP A 132 -11.20 3.43 -7.81
N GLU A 133 -11.12 2.30 -7.11
CA GLU A 133 -12.18 1.81 -6.22
C GLU A 133 -12.45 2.71 -5.01
N LEU A 134 -11.50 3.53 -4.55
CA LEU A 134 -11.73 4.51 -3.48
C LEU A 134 -12.49 5.74 -3.99
N GLU A 135 -12.30 6.10 -5.26
CA GLU A 135 -12.91 7.27 -5.91
C GLU A 135 -14.32 6.99 -6.46
N GLU A 136 -14.70 5.72 -6.69
CA GLU A 136 -16.07 5.26 -7.00
C GLU A 136 -17.01 5.18 -5.79
#